data_AF-A0A3Q9W6G2-F1
#
_entry.id   AF-A0A3Q9W6G2-F1
#
_cell.length_a   1.000
_cell.length_b   1.000
_cell.length_c   1.000
_cell.angle_alpha   90.00
_cell.angle_beta   90.00
_cell.angle_gamma   90.00
#
_symmetry.space_group_name_H-M   'P 1'
#
loop_
_entity.id
_entity.type
_entity.pdbx_description
1 polymer ?
#
loop_
_entity_poly.entity_id
_entity_poly.type
_entity_poly.pdbx_seq_one_letter_code
_entity_poly.pdbx_strand_id
1 'polypeptide(L)' 'MRIEVGLSQRELAAKMSSKVDQSTVSNWESGKTEMTSAQLLDLFLIFGKDMVAMYFGFLNNAEKESDTKKEQEEKES' A
#
# COMPACT_ATOMS: atom_id res chain seq x y z
N MET A 1 3.72 3.05 7.07
CA MET A 1 4.91 2.17 6.93
C MET A 1 6.20 2.89 7.27
N ARG A 2 6.76 3.78 6.43
CA ARG A 2 8.04 4.45 6.77
C ARG A 2 7.96 5.33 8.03
N ILE A 3 6.81 5.99 8.24
CA ILE A 3 6.57 6.85 9.40
C ILE A 3 6.54 6.03 10.70
N GLU A 4 5.97 4.81 10.66
CA GLU A 4 5.90 3.89 11.82
C GLU A 4 7.29 3.52 12.34
N VAL A 5 8.30 3.50 11.47
CA VAL A 5 9.69 3.18 11.81
C VAL A 5 10.63 4.39 11.77
N GLY A 6 10.08 5.61 11.69
CA GLY A 6 10.85 6.87 11.78
C GLY A 6 11.74 7.20 10.59
N LEU A 7 11.49 6.63 9.40
CA LEU A 7 12.31 6.91 8.20
C LEU A 7 11.80 8.13 7.43
N SER A 8 12.72 9.01 7.03
CA SER A 8 12.47 10.02 5.99
C SER A 8 12.29 9.37 4.61
N GLN A 9 11.73 10.11 3.66
CA GLN A 9 11.56 9.64 2.28
C GLN A 9 12.91 9.31 1.62
N ARG A 10 13.96 10.09 1.91
CA ARG A 10 15.32 9.85 1.42
C ARG A 10 15.94 8.59 2.02
N GLU A 11 15.72 8.34 3.30
CA GLU A 11 16.22 7.12 3.97
C GLU A 11 15.47 5.87 3.50
N LEU A 12 14.17 5.97 3.22
CA LEU A 12 13.45 4.88 2.56
C LEU A 12 14.04 4.61 1.18
N ALA A 13 14.19 5.64 0.34
CA ALA A 13 14.77 5.48 -1.00
C ALA A 13 16.16 4.82 -0.96
N ALA A 14 16.99 5.15 0.02
CA ALA A 14 18.32 4.55 0.20
C ALA A 14 18.28 3.08 0.65
N LYS A 15 17.17 2.60 1.23
CA LYS A 15 16.97 1.20 1.64
C LYS A 15 16.38 0.33 0.54
N MET A 16 15.84 0.93 -0.51
CA MET A 16 15.25 0.19 -1.64
C MET A 16 16.34 -0.51 -2.45
N SER A 17 16.07 -1.74 -2.89
CA SER A 17 16.93 -2.42 -3.87
C SER A 17 16.80 -1.77 -5.24
N SER A 18 15.58 -1.34 -5.58
CA SER A 18 15.28 -0.54 -6.76
C SER A 18 15.95 0.83 -6.67
N LYS A 19 16.61 1.28 -7.75
CA LYS A 19 17.13 2.64 -7.83
C LYS A 19 15.98 3.64 -7.87
N VAL A 20 15.70 4.27 -6.72
CA VAL A 20 14.72 5.34 -6.57
C VAL A 20 15.29 6.45 -5.72
N ASP A 21 14.71 7.65 -5.82
CA ASP A 21 15.11 8.81 -5.04
C ASP A 21 13.99 9.29 -4.12
N GLN A 22 14.28 10.32 -3.32
CA GLN A 22 13.32 10.91 -2.39
C GLN A 22 12.08 11.47 -3.11
N SER A 23 12.24 12.01 -4.32
CA SER A 23 11.12 12.58 -5.09
C SER A 23 10.16 11.49 -5.57
N THR A 24 10.71 10.34 -5.96
CA THR A 24 9.98 9.14 -6.36
C THR A 24 9.12 8.63 -5.21
N VAL A 25 9.71 8.51 -4.00
CA VAL A 25 8.96 8.13 -2.79
C VAL A 25 7.86 9.15 -2.48
N SER A 26 8.14 10.45 -2.63
CA SER A 26 7.13 11.48 -2.43
C SER A 26 5.97 11.39 -3.43
N ASN A 27 6.24 11.00 -4.68
CA ASN A 27 5.21 10.82 -5.69
C ASN A 27 4.32 9.60 -5.39
N TRP A 28 4.87 8.51 -4.85
CA TRP A 28 4.08 7.38 -4.37
C TRP A 28 3.17 7.76 -3.22
N GLU A 29 3.69 8.45 -2.21
CA GLU A 29 2.91 8.85 -1.03
C GLU A 29 1.80 9.85 -1.34
N SER A 30 1.95 10.63 -2.41
CA SER A 30 0.92 11.56 -2.90
C SER A 30 0.01 10.97 -3.98
N GLY A 31 0.24 9.72 -4.41
CA GLY A 31 -0.53 9.06 -5.46
C GLY A 31 -0.31 9.64 -6.87
N LYS A 32 0.75 10.43 -7.08
CA LYS A 32 1.07 11.00 -8.41
C LYS A 32 1.59 9.97 -9.39
N THR A 33 2.26 8.94 -8.88
CA THR A 33 2.83 7.86 -9.69
C THR A 33 2.59 6.54 -9.01
N GLU A 34 2.34 5.50 -9.79
CA GLU A 34 2.22 4.14 -9.27
C GLU A 34 3.59 3.50 -9.01
N MET A 35 3.58 2.47 -8.16
CA MET A 35 4.73 1.62 -7.89
C MET A 35 4.71 0.41 -8.82
N THR A 36 5.88 -0.05 -9.24
CA THR A 36 6.00 -1.37 -9.88
C THR A 36 5.91 -2.48 -8.82
N SER A 37 5.59 -3.70 -9.25
CA SER A 37 5.55 -4.87 -8.34
C SER A 37 6.89 -5.12 -7.64
N ALA A 38 8.02 -4.83 -8.31
CA ALA A 38 9.35 -4.96 -7.72
C ALA A 38 9.57 -3.94 -6.58
N GLN A 39 9.14 -2.69 -6.78
CA GLN A 39 9.22 -1.65 -5.75
C GLN A 39 8.29 -1.94 -4.59
N LEU A 40 7.10 -2.48 -4.87
CA LEU A 40 6.19 -2.92 -3.83
C LEU A 40 6.82 -4.04 -3.00
N LEU A 41 7.40 -5.06 -3.65
CA LEU A 41 8.12 -6.15 -3.00
C LEU A 41 9.27 -5.63 -2.12
N ASP A 42 10.05 -4.65 -2.59
CA ASP A 42 11.08 -3.99 -1.79
C ASP A 42 10.53 -3.45 -0.46
N LEU A 43 9.38 -2.76 -0.48
CA LEU A 43 8.76 -2.23 0.75
C LEU A 43 8.40 -3.35 1.74
N PHE A 44 7.83 -4.45 1.24
CA PHE A 44 7.47 -5.57 2.09
C PHE A 44 8.69 -6.25 2.73
N LEU A 45 9.79 -6.38 1.98
CA LEU A 45 11.05 -6.89 2.51
C LEU A 45 11.65 -5.95 3.56
N ILE A 46 11.59 -4.63 3.34
CA ILE A 46 12.14 -3.62 4.26
C ILE A 46 11.35 -3.60 5.58
N PHE A 47 10.02 -3.66 5.52
CA PHE A 47 9.16 -3.52 6.70
C PHE A 47 8.76 -4.87 7.32
N GLY A 48 9.11 -5.99 6.69
CA GLY A 48 8.73 -7.33 7.15
C GLY A 48 7.21 -7.51 7.25
N LYS A 49 6.43 -6.76 6.47
CA LYS A 49 4.97 -6.89 6.47
C LYS A 49 4.58 -8.16 5.73
N ASP A 50 3.68 -8.93 6.35
CA ASP A 50 3.15 -10.14 5.74
C ASP A 50 2.28 -9.77 4.54
N MET A 51 2.83 -10.00 3.36
CA MET A 51 2.20 -9.88 2.04
C MET A 51 0.87 -10.62 1.96
N VAL A 52 0.84 -11.85 2.50
CA VAL A 52 -0.29 -12.75 2.43
C VAL A 52 -1.41 -12.21 3.31
N ALA A 53 -1.07 -11.83 4.54
CA ALA A 53 -2.03 -11.22 5.46
C ALA A 53 -2.60 -9.90 4.91
N MET A 54 -1.77 -9.06 4.28
CA MET A 54 -2.22 -7.79 3.70
C MET A 54 -3.13 -7.99 2.49
N TYR A 55 -2.79 -8.93 1.60
CA TYR A 55 -3.58 -9.26 0.42
C TYR A 55 -4.95 -9.82 0.78
N PHE A 56 -5.00 -10.83 1.66
CA PHE A 56 -6.27 -11.40 2.12
C PHE A 56 -7.07 -10.40 2.97
N GLY A 57 -6.41 -9.56 3.76
CA GLY A 57 -7.08 -8.47 4.47
C GLY A 57 -7.74 -7.45 3.53
N PHE A 58 -7.10 -7.14 2.40
CA PHE A 58 -7.68 -6.29 1.37
C PHE A 58 -8.88 -6.95 0.70
N LEU A 59 -8.77 -8.22 0.29
CA LEU A 59 -9.89 -8.95 -0.33
C LEU A 59 -11.09 -9.04 0.61
N ASN A 60 -10.87 -9.38 1.88
CA ASN A 60 -11.94 -9.47 2.88
C ASN A 60 -12.63 -8.13 3.13
N ASN A 61 -11.92 -6.99 3.00
CA ASN A 61 -12.54 -5.67 3.08
C ASN A 61 -13.32 -5.31 1.81
N ALA A 62 -12.83 -5.70 0.63
CA ALA A 62 -13.52 -5.48 -0.64
C ALA A 62 -14.86 -6.25 -0.70
N GLU A 63 -14.92 -7.47 -0.15
CA GLU A 63 -16.15 -8.25 -0.03
C GLU A 63 -17.18 -7.54 0.87
N LYS A 64 -16.75 -7.03 2.04
CA LYS A 64 -17.62 -6.28 2.97
C LYS A 64 -18.19 -5.00 2.36
N GLU A 65 -17.41 -4.27 1.58
CA GLU A 65 -17.92 -3.07 0.88
C GLU A 65 -18.96 -3.41 -0.18
N SER A 66 -18.86 -4.60 -0.80
CA SER A 66 -19.83 -5.06 -1.80
C SER A 66 -21.16 -5.52 -1.19
N ASP A 67 -21.13 -6.16 -0.02
CA ASP A 67 -22.33 -6.59 0.70
C ASP A 67 -23.08 -5.40 1.32
N THR A 68 -22.34 -4.40 1.82
CA THR A 68 -22.94 -3.20 2.42
C THR A 68 -23.72 -2.36 1.39
N LYS A 69 -23.29 -2.34 0.11
CA LYS A 69 -24.01 -1.66 -0.97
C LYS A 69 -25.29 -2.38 -1.39
N LYS A 70 -25.29 -3.73 -1.40
CA LYS A 70 -26.48 -4.53 -1.72
C LYS A 70 -27.59 -4.37 -0.68
N GLU A 71 -27.25 -4.36 0.61
CA GLU A 71 -28.23 -4.14 1.68
C GLU A 71 -28.81 -2.71 1.71
N GLN A 72 -28.11 -1.72 1.14
CA GLN A 72 -28.62 -0.35 1.00
C GLN A 72 -29.58 -0.22 -0.19
N GLU A 73 -29.27 -0.84 -1.34
CA GLU A 73 -30.17 -0.84 -2.51
C GLU A 73 -31.47 -1.63 -2.27
N GLU A 74 -31.45 -2.71 -1.48
CA GLU A 74 -32.66 -3.47 -1.10
C GLU A 74 -33.54 -2.76 -0.07
N LYS A 75 -32.99 -1.83 0.74
CA LYS A 75 -33.77 -1.06 1.71
C LYS A 75 -34.39 0.22 1.14
N GLU A 76 -33.93 0.67 -0.02
CA GLU A 76 -34.44 1.86 -0.72
C GLU A 76 -35.42 1.51 -1.88
N SER A 77 -35.68 0.23 -2.15
CA SER A 77 -36.64 -0.26 -3.17
C SER A 77 -37.99 -0.69 -2.60
#